data_AF-A0A528XUD5-F1
#
_entry.id   AF-A0A528XUD5-F1
#
_cell.length_a   1.000
_cell.length_b   1.000
_cell.length_c   1.000
_cell.angle_alpha   90.00
_cell.angle_beta   90.00
_cell.angle_gamma   90.00
#
_symmetry.space_group_name_H-M   'P 1'
#
loop_
_entity.id
_entity.type
_entity.pdbx_description
1 polymer ?
#
loop_
_entity_poly.entity_id
_entity_poly.type
_entity_poly.pdbx_seq_one_letter_code
_entity_poly.pdbx_strand_id
1 'polypeptide(L)' 'MATLSTDVPITPLRQRMQHDMLTRGLGPHTQQAYVRHVRRFATFLGRAAHR' A
#
# COMPACT_ATOMS: atom_id res chain seq x y z
N MET A 1 16.45 14.78 -12.64
CA MET A 1 15.96 14.21 -11.36
C MET A 1 14.93 13.13 -11.69
N ALA A 2 15.38 11.89 -11.92
CA ALA A 2 14.47 10.80 -12.30
C ALA A 2 13.80 10.25 -11.04
N THR A 3 12.54 10.61 -10.81
CA THR A 3 11.70 9.91 -9.84
C THR A 3 11.47 8.51 -10.38
N LEU A 4 12.13 7.50 -9.79
CA LEU A 4 11.84 6.10 -9.99
C LEU A 4 10.43 5.82 -9.45
N SER A 5 9.39 6.22 -10.18
CA SER A 5 8.04 5.69 -10.01
C SER A 5 8.15 4.21 -10.34
N THR A 6 8.40 3.39 -9.33
CA THR A 6 8.31 1.95 -9.43
C THR A 6 6.88 1.68 -9.88
N ASP A 7 6.72 1.35 -11.17
CA ASP A 7 5.48 0.95 -11.81
C ASP A 7 5.08 -0.42 -11.26
N VAL A 8 4.77 -0.46 -9.97
CA VAL A 8 4.12 -1.60 -9.36
C VAL A 8 2.67 -1.49 -9.84
N PRO A 9 2.19 -2.42 -10.67
CA PRO A 9 0.82 -2.37 -11.16
C PRO A 9 -0.11 -2.21 -9.96
N ILE A 10 -0.93 -1.15 -9.99
CA ILE A 10 -1.85 -0.87 -8.89
C ILE A 10 -2.91 -1.97 -8.93
N THR A 11 -2.81 -2.91 -7.99
CA THR A 11 -3.79 -3.98 -7.88
C THR A 11 -5.17 -3.40 -7.59
N PRO A 12 -6.27 -4.03 -8.04
CA PRO A 12 -7.63 -3.60 -7.69
C PRO A 12 -7.85 -3.47 -6.17
N LEU A 13 -7.16 -4.29 -5.37
CA LEU A 13 -7.15 -4.19 -3.91
C LEU A 13 -6.51 -2.89 -3.42
N ARG A 14 -5.38 -2.49 -4.00
CA ARG A 14 -4.70 -1.23 -3.64
C ARG A 14 -5.56 -0.01 -4.00
N GLN A 15 -6.23 -0.04 -5.16
CA GLN A 15 -7.15 1.05 -5.55
C GLN A 15 -8.30 1.21 -4.57
N ARG A 16 -8.98 0.11 -4.22
CA ARG A 16 -10.06 0.13 -3.22
C ARG A 16 -9.57 0.64 -1.87
N MET A 17 -8.40 0.16 -1.41
CA MET A 17 -7.83 0.60 -0.14
C MET A 17 -7.55 2.11 -0.13
N GLN A 18 -7.05 2.68 -1.22
CA GLN A 18 -6.83 4.13 -1.34
C GLN A 18 -8.15 4.90 -1.36
N HIS A 19 -9.13 4.43 -2.12
CA HIS A 19 -10.46 5.04 -2.17
C HIS A 19 -11.12 5.05 -0.78
N ASP A 20 -11.06 3.94 -0.06
CA ASP A 20 -11.62 3.84 1.30
C ASP A 20 -10.97 4.84 2.27
N MET A 21 -9.65 5.06 2.16
CA MET A 21 -8.96 6.04 2.99
C MET A 21 -9.41 7.47 2.69
N LEU A 22 -9.64 7.79 1.42
CA LEU A 22 -10.16 9.11 1.01
C LEU A 22 -11.58 9.31 1.53
N THR A 23 -12.45 8.32 1.34
CA THR A 23 -13.84 8.34 1.84
C THR A 23 -13.92 8.49 3.36
N ARG A 24 -12.96 7.91 4.09
CA ARG A 24 -12.84 8.06 5.56
C ARG A 24 -12.15 9.34 6.01
N GLY A 25 -11.70 10.19 5.09
CA GLY A 25 -11.02 11.45 5.42
C GLY A 25 -9.63 11.27 6.04
N LEU A 26 -8.94 10.17 5.76
CA LEU A 26 -7.58 9.96 6.30
C LEU A 26 -6.61 10.95 5.65
N GLY A 27 -5.85 11.68 6.47
CA GLY A 27 -4.88 12.65 5.97
C GLY A 27 -3.73 12.01 5.17
N PRO A 28 -3.03 12.76 4.30
CA PRO A 28 -2.01 12.24 3.40
C PRO A 28 -0.89 11.45 4.10
N HIS A 29 -0.43 11.92 5.25
CA HIS A 29 0.59 11.22 6.04
C HIS A 29 0.10 9.86 6.55
N THR A 30 -1.16 9.80 7.02
CA THR A 30 -1.81 8.58 7.47
C THR A 30 -1.98 7.59 6.30
N GLN A 31 -2.39 8.07 5.13
CA GLN A 31 -2.52 7.23 3.93
C GLN A 31 -1.19 6.58 3.56
N GLN A 32 -0.11 7.37 3.52
CA GLN A 32 1.24 6.88 3.20
C GLN A 32 1.72 5.86 4.24
N ALA A 33 1.54 6.16 5.53
CA ALA A 33 1.89 5.24 6.61
C ALA A 33 1.11 3.93 6.49
N TYR A 34 -0.20 3.98 6.23
CA TYR A 34 -1.04 2.79 6.11
C TYR A 34 -0.60 1.90 4.93
N VAL A 35 -0.36 2.48 3.75
CA VAL A 35 0.16 1.76 2.58
C VAL A 35 1.49 1.08 2.88
N ARG A 36 2.39 1.78 3.60
CA ARG A 36 3.70 1.23 4.02
C ARG A 36 3.53 0.01 4.94
N HIS A 37 2.67 0.10 5.95
CA HIS A 37 2.43 -1.00 6.89
C HIS A 37 1.80 -2.21 6.19
N VAL A 38 0.79 -2.01 5.34
CA VAL A 38 0.16 -3.10 4.59
C VAL A 38 1.18 -3.81 3.68
N ARG A 39 2.06 -3.07 2.99
CA ARG A 39 3.14 -3.65 2.18
C ARG A 39 4.09 -4.52 3.02
N ARG A 40 4.49 -4.03 4.19
CA ARG A 40 5.37 -4.76 5.12
C ARG A 40 4.70 -6.02 5.63
N PHE A 41 3.41 -5.93 5.99
CA PHE A 41 2.61 -7.07 6.45
C PHE A 41 2.42 -8.12 5.36
N ALA A 42 2.09 -7.73 4.13
CA ALA A 42 1.99 -8.66 2.99
C ALA A 42 3.32 -9.38 2.71
N THR A 43 4.44 -8.66 2.83
CA THR A 43 5.77 -9.27 2.69
C THR A 43 6.06 -10.26 3.82
N PHE A 44 5.65 -9.96 5.05
CA PHE A 44 5.76 -10.88 6.18
C PHE A 44 4.95 -12.16 5.94
N LEU A 45 3.69 -12.05 5.50
CA LEU A 45 2.85 -13.20 5.18
C LEU A 45 3.44 -14.05 4.04
N GLY A 46 4.00 -13.42 2.99
CA GLY A 46 4.67 -14.16 1.90
C GLY A 46 5.95 -14.89 2.33
N ARG A 47 6.65 -14.40 3.37
CA ARG A 47 7.78 -15.12 3.97
C ARG A 47 7.35 -16.22 4.93
N ALA A 48 6.21 -16.06 5.60
CA ALA A 48 5.62 -17.09 6.46
C ALA A 48 5.01 -18.24 5.63
N ALA A 49 4.46 -17.95 4.45
CA ALA A 49 3.85 -18.94 3.56
C ALA A 49 4.87 -19.82 2.80
N HIS A 50 6.17 -19.52 2.86
CA HIS A 50 7.25 -20.30 2.25
C HIS A 50 8.05 -21.13 3.30
N ARG A 51 7.57 -21.22 4.54
CA ARG A 51 8.15 -22.10 5.57
C ARG A 51 7.17 -23.20 5.92
#